data_AF-A0A821G457-F1
#
_entry.id   AF-A0A821G457-F1
#
_cell.length_a   1.000
_cell.length_b   1.000
_cell.length_c   1.000
_cell.angle_alpha   90.00
_cell.angle_beta   90.00
_cell.angle_gamma   90.00
#
_symmetry.space_group_name_H-M   'P 1'
#
loop_
_entity.id
_entity.type
_entity.pdbx_description
1 polymer ?
#
loop_
_entity_poly.entity_id
_entity_poly.type
_entity_poly.pdbx_seq_one_letter_code
_entity_poly.pdbx_strand_id
1 'polypeptide(L)'
;DCIQTTFNLQDKDVYLIKQELKNLEEIKKGCNNLHPARIFLRKHNYSDIIMLNGEIEELKTKQKGALQVAETEQHDMKYTLENLNSIVREYMNLSPSETDRGVAGELSGMLGRTLHGKSTQAESSLKTVGYSSIDVVCEKIAETEKSYRNKLQWSTKQNEELSISLSRLESIKEEHDSLLATRNLVSSEEISFLREKGFNSYELLDENIQEKTRIIGERGKNKQSFHFSDRIDASTANNALVYLSQCEKVDHHCVKESAADTHEILKKYLSEYGNFLNQEISKKFNYIISIDAEGGRFQHSQDLEMRLQELSSLSRFPHVFECIDGLVKVKDWHREFLEYHRILGGKMKEYEDDKRYRDSGGTTDF
;
A
#
# COMPACT_ATOMS: atom_id res chain seq x y z
N ASP A 1 -23.07 -13.63 -23.03
CA ASP A 1 -22.09 -12.83 -22.28
C ASP A 1 -22.70 -12.32 -21.00
N CYS A 2 -22.23 -12.82 -19.86
CA CYS A 2 -22.73 -12.45 -18.55
C CYS A 2 -22.05 -11.13 -18.14
N ILE A 3 -22.82 -10.08 -17.83
CA ILE A 3 -22.25 -8.86 -17.25
C ILE A 3 -21.93 -9.18 -15.79
N GLN A 4 -20.65 -9.46 -15.51
CA GLN A 4 -20.15 -9.57 -14.15
C GLN A 4 -19.72 -8.19 -13.68
N THR A 5 -20.65 -7.45 -13.05
CA THR A 5 -20.33 -6.22 -12.34
C THR A 5 -20.43 -6.48 -10.84
N THR A 6 -19.35 -6.16 -10.13
CA THR A 6 -19.28 -6.33 -8.67
C THR A 6 -19.74 -5.01 -8.06
N PHE A 7 -20.90 -5.00 -7.41
CA PHE A 7 -21.41 -3.81 -6.74
C PHE A 7 -21.29 -4.00 -5.23
N ASN A 8 -20.87 -2.95 -4.52
CA ASN A 8 -20.93 -2.95 -3.06
C ASN A 8 -22.09 -2.08 -2.60
N LEU A 9 -23.23 -2.69 -2.25
CA LEU A 9 -24.43 -1.99 -1.78
C LEU A 9 -24.24 -1.31 -0.40
N GLN A 10 -23.07 -1.46 0.23
CA GLN A 10 -22.76 -0.90 1.55
C GLN A 10 -21.88 0.38 1.48
N ASP A 11 -21.55 0.93 0.31
CA ASP A 11 -20.54 2.00 0.24
C ASP A 11 -20.97 3.29 0.93
N LYS A 12 -22.27 3.62 1.07
CA LYS A 12 -22.69 4.83 1.78
C LYS A 12 -22.30 4.80 3.26
N ASP A 13 -22.64 3.71 3.97
CA ASP A 13 -22.29 3.56 5.37
C ASP A 13 -20.78 3.39 5.54
N VAL A 14 -20.13 2.61 4.67
CA VAL A 14 -18.67 2.44 4.70
C VAL A 14 -17.97 3.77 4.44
N TYR A 15 -18.50 4.62 3.56
CA TYR A 15 -17.98 5.96 3.29
C TYR A 15 -18.13 6.87 4.50
N LEU A 16 -19.30 6.88 5.15
CA LEU A 16 -19.52 7.65 6.38
C LEU A 16 -18.56 7.20 7.49
N ILE A 17 -18.41 5.88 7.68
CA ILE A 17 -17.47 5.30 8.66
C ILE A 17 -16.01 5.65 8.31
N LYS A 18 -15.65 5.71 7.02
CA LYS A 18 -14.30 6.15 6.58
C LYS A 18 -14.04 7.63 6.87
N GLN A 19 -15.04 8.50 6.68
CA GLN A 19 -14.92 9.92 7.04
C GLN A 19 -14.77 10.10 8.55
N GLU A 20 -15.57 9.37 9.32
CA GLU A 20 -15.43 9.34 10.78
C GLU A 20 -14.06 8.81 11.20
N LEU A 21 -13.57 7.73 10.58
CA LEU A 21 -12.24 7.17 10.85
C LEU A 21 -11.13 8.20 10.61
N LYS A 22 -11.20 8.93 9.49
CA LYS A 22 -10.24 10.00 9.19
C LYS A 22 -10.24 11.09 10.27
N ASN A 23 -11.41 11.52 10.71
CA ASN A 23 -11.53 12.51 11.79
C ASN A 23 -10.94 11.97 13.10
N LEU A 24 -11.18 10.70 13.44
CA LEU A 24 -10.62 10.07 14.63
C LEU A 24 -9.08 9.97 14.55
N GLU A 25 -8.54 9.62 13.38
CA GLU A 25 -7.09 9.59 13.13
C GLU A 25 -6.45 10.99 13.24
N GLU A 26 -7.13 12.03 12.77
CA GLU A 26 -6.71 13.42 12.95
C GLU A 26 -6.69 13.83 14.44
N ILE A 27 -7.73 13.46 15.20
CA ILE A 27 -7.78 13.68 16.65
C ILE A 27 -6.63 12.91 17.34
N LYS A 28 -6.41 11.64 16.97
CA LYS A 28 -5.32 10.81 17.50
C LYS A 28 -3.96 11.43 17.20
N LYS A 29 -3.76 11.95 15.99
CA LYS A 29 -2.53 12.67 15.60
C LYS A 29 -2.36 13.95 16.42
N GLY A 30 -3.44 14.71 16.62
CA GLY A 30 -3.46 15.91 17.47
C GLY A 30 -3.06 15.60 18.92
N CYS A 31 -3.67 14.58 19.51
CA CYS A 31 -3.35 14.13 20.86
C CYS A 31 -1.89 13.66 20.97
N ASN A 32 -1.43 12.83 20.03
CA ASN A 32 -0.03 12.39 20.01
C ASN A 32 0.95 13.58 19.93
N ASN A 33 0.60 14.67 19.23
CA ASN A 33 1.46 15.86 19.15
C ASN A 33 1.61 16.61 20.47
N LEU A 34 0.71 16.39 21.43
CA LEU A 34 0.76 16.93 22.79
C LEU A 34 1.48 15.99 23.77
N HIS A 35 1.89 14.80 23.32
CA HIS A 35 2.57 13.84 24.16
C HIS A 35 3.92 14.40 24.66
N PRO A 36 4.24 14.30 25.97
CA PRO A 36 5.47 14.85 26.54
C PRO A 36 6.75 14.42 25.82
N ALA A 37 6.85 13.14 25.45
CA ALA A 37 7.98 12.62 24.67
C ALA A 37 8.14 13.31 23.29
N ARG A 38 7.04 13.62 22.59
CA ARG A 38 7.10 14.33 21.31
C ARG A 38 7.43 15.81 21.47
N ILE A 39 6.91 16.43 22.53
CA ILE A 39 7.29 17.81 22.88
C ILE A 39 8.79 17.88 23.20
N PHE A 40 9.30 16.91 23.95
CA PHE A 40 10.71 16.78 24.29
C PHE A 40 11.59 16.69 23.04
N LEU A 41 11.28 15.79 22.09
CA LEU A 41 12.02 15.70 20.82
C LEU A 41 12.05 17.03 20.05
N ARG A 42 10.91 17.73 19.97
CA ARG A 42 10.84 19.04 19.28
C ARG A 42 11.70 20.10 19.96
N LYS A 43 11.79 20.10 21.29
CA LYS A 43 12.71 21.00 22.03
C LYS A 43 14.17 20.76 21.64
N HIS A 44 14.51 19.54 21.24
CA HIS A 44 15.82 19.16 20.75
C HIS A 44 15.96 19.24 19.20
N ASN A 45 15.01 19.89 18.52
CA ASN A 45 14.96 20.05 17.06
C ASN A 45 14.76 18.76 16.25
N TYR A 46 14.19 17.71 16.87
CA TYR A 46 13.81 16.48 16.18
C TYR A 46 12.30 16.46 15.91
N SER A 47 11.92 16.19 14.65
CA SER A 47 10.51 16.05 14.26
C SER A 47 9.88 14.77 14.80
N ASP A 48 10.67 13.70 14.87
CA ASP A 48 10.32 12.38 15.36
C ASP A 48 11.55 11.59 15.81
N ILE A 49 11.29 10.42 16.39
CA ILE A 49 12.32 9.50 16.89
C ILE A 49 13.12 8.83 15.75
N ILE A 50 12.60 8.82 14.52
CA ILE A 50 13.28 8.23 13.36
C ILE A 50 14.45 9.12 12.97
N MET A 51 14.24 10.45 12.94
CA MET A 51 15.29 11.43 12.69
C MET A 51 16.42 11.33 13.72
N LEU A 52 16.10 11.26 15.02
CA LEU A 52 17.10 11.09 16.09
C LEU A 52 17.90 9.79 15.95
N ASN A 53 17.21 8.66 15.72
CA ASN A 53 17.90 7.38 15.51
C ASN A 53 18.78 7.39 14.24
N GLY A 54 18.34 8.07 13.18
CA GLY A 54 19.14 8.24 11.96
C GLY A 54 20.46 8.94 12.24
N GLU A 55 20.44 10.03 13.01
CA GLU A 55 21.65 10.76 13.39
C GLU A 55 22.58 9.96 14.30
N ILE A 56 22.00 9.21 15.27
CA ILE A 56 22.77 8.28 16.11
C ILE A 56 23.50 7.24 15.25
N GLU A 57 22.81 6.59 14.32
CA GLU A 57 23.41 5.57 13.46
C GLU A 57 24.44 6.17 12.47
N GLU A 58 24.22 7.39 11.99
CA GLU A 58 25.20 8.13 11.20
C GLU A 58 26.49 8.39 12.01
N LEU A 59 26.37 8.86 13.25
CA LEU A 59 27.51 9.10 14.13
C LEU A 59 28.24 7.80 14.49
N LYS A 60 27.52 6.71 14.78
CA LYS A 60 28.14 5.39 14.99
C LYS A 60 28.92 4.91 13.77
N THR A 61 28.37 5.13 12.58
CA THR A 61 29.03 4.78 11.32
C THR A 61 30.30 5.59 11.12
N LYS A 62 30.25 6.91 11.37
CA LYS A 62 31.43 7.80 11.33
C LYS A 62 32.48 7.38 12.36
N GLN A 63 32.07 7.04 13.57
CA GLN A 63 32.96 6.60 14.64
C GLN A 63 33.66 5.29 14.25
N LYS A 64 32.91 4.30 13.75
CA LYS A 64 33.46 3.03 13.26
C LYS A 64 34.43 3.24 12.10
N GLY A 65 34.09 4.12 11.15
CA GLY A 65 34.96 4.48 10.03
C GLY A 65 36.27 5.14 10.50
N ALA A 66 36.18 6.08 11.45
CA ALA A 66 37.36 6.74 12.02
C ALA A 66 38.26 5.75 12.77
N LEU A 67 37.68 4.82 13.54
CA LEU A 67 38.42 3.74 14.20
C LEU A 67 39.14 2.84 13.19
N GLN A 68 38.45 2.43 12.12
CA GLN A 68 39.06 1.58 11.10
C GLN A 68 40.22 2.28 10.36
N VAL A 69 40.11 3.58 10.08
CA VAL A 69 41.20 4.37 9.50
C VAL A 69 42.38 4.48 10.49
N ALA A 70 42.11 4.68 11.78
CA ALA A 70 43.16 4.72 12.79
C ALA A 70 43.90 3.38 12.90
N GLU A 71 43.17 2.26 12.84
CA GLU A 71 43.73 0.91 12.87
C GLU A 71 44.62 0.61 11.66
N THR A 72 44.20 1.01 10.44
CA THR A 72 45.02 0.83 9.23
C THR A 72 46.27 1.71 9.27
N GLU A 73 46.14 2.97 9.68
CA GLU A 73 47.29 3.86 9.85
C GLU A 73 48.29 3.33 10.90
N GLN A 74 47.79 2.74 11.99
CA GLN A 74 48.63 2.11 13.01
C GLN A 74 49.35 0.87 12.46
N HIS A 75 48.66 0.03 11.68
CA HIS A 75 49.23 -1.16 11.08
C HIS A 75 50.34 -0.81 10.07
N ASP A 76 50.07 0.12 9.15
CA ASP A 76 51.02 0.58 8.14
C ASP A 76 52.26 1.22 8.78
N MET A 77 52.05 1.99 9.85
CA MET A 77 53.11 2.58 10.64
C MET A 77 54.00 1.51 11.29
N LYS A 78 53.38 0.52 11.95
CA LYS A 78 54.11 -0.57 12.62
C LYS A 78 54.96 -1.35 11.62
N TYR A 79 54.40 -1.68 10.45
CA TYR A 79 55.12 -2.34 9.37
C TYR A 79 56.31 -1.50 8.88
N THR A 80 56.11 -0.21 8.67
CA THR A 80 57.16 0.71 8.20
C THR A 80 58.29 0.82 9.23
N LEU A 81 57.96 0.97 10.51
CA LEU A 81 58.94 1.04 11.59
C LEU A 81 59.68 -0.29 11.77
N GLU A 82 59.00 -1.43 11.67
CA GLU A 82 59.64 -2.76 11.72
C GLU A 82 60.64 -2.94 10.57
N ASN A 83 60.29 -2.52 9.36
CA ASN A 83 61.18 -2.56 8.21
C ASN A 83 62.42 -1.67 8.41
N LEU A 84 62.21 -0.40 8.80
CA LEU A 84 63.32 0.53 9.07
C LEU A 84 64.22 0.03 10.21
N ASN A 85 63.63 -0.52 11.28
CA ASN A 85 64.39 -1.10 12.38
C ASN A 85 65.14 -2.39 11.98
N SER A 86 64.61 -3.18 11.04
CA SER A 86 65.32 -4.33 10.47
C SER A 86 66.56 -3.89 9.71
N ILE A 87 66.45 -2.82 8.91
CA ILE A 87 67.60 -2.22 8.19
C ILE A 87 68.66 -1.74 9.19
N VAL A 88 68.25 -1.06 10.26
CA VAL A 88 69.18 -0.63 11.32
C VAL A 88 69.86 -1.84 11.98
N ARG A 89 69.11 -2.90 12.30
CA ARG A 89 69.65 -4.11 12.94
C ARG A 89 70.63 -4.85 12.03
N GLU A 90 70.30 -5.01 10.75
CA GLU A 90 71.19 -5.62 9.75
C GLU A 90 72.46 -4.79 9.58
N TYR A 91 72.35 -3.47 9.53
CA TYR A 91 73.49 -2.57 9.49
C TYR A 91 74.39 -2.73 10.72
N MET A 92 73.80 -2.81 11.93
CA MET A 92 74.55 -3.02 13.18
C MET A 92 75.22 -4.40 13.25
N ASN A 93 74.60 -5.44 12.68
CA ASN A 93 75.19 -6.78 12.61
C ASN A 93 76.35 -6.88 11.61
N LEU A 94 76.33 -6.06 10.56
CA LEU A 94 77.41 -5.96 9.55
C LEU A 94 78.51 -4.98 9.96
N SER A 95 78.23 -4.10 10.91
CA SER A 95 79.18 -3.15 11.50
C SER A 95 80.01 -3.83 12.59
N PRO A 96 81.30 -3.49 12.78
CA PRO A 96 82.10 -4.07 13.85
C PRO A 96 81.53 -3.71 15.22
N SER A 97 81.32 -4.69 16.10
CA SER A 97 81.05 -4.44 17.51
C SER A 97 82.30 -3.84 18.17
N GLU A 98 82.29 -2.54 18.47
CA GLU A 98 83.10 -1.99 19.55
C GLU A 98 82.48 -2.45 20.88
N THR A 99 82.70 -3.70 21.27
CA THR A 99 82.43 -4.15 22.65
C THR A 99 83.46 -5.18 23.05
N ASP A 100 84.65 -4.66 23.35
CA ASP A 100 85.40 -5.12 24.53
C ASP A 100 85.94 -3.89 25.28
N ARG A 101 85.02 -3.08 25.79
CA ARG A 101 85.24 -2.22 26.97
C ARG A 101 83.89 -1.73 27.48
N GLY A 102 83.54 -2.19 28.68
CA GLY A 102 82.34 -1.77 29.35
C GLY A 102 82.34 -0.31 29.76
N VAL A 103 81.17 0.06 30.25
CA VAL A 103 80.80 1.29 30.98
C VAL A 103 80.30 2.44 30.10
N ALA A 104 78.97 2.55 30.12
CA ALA A 104 78.16 3.76 30.23
C ALA A 104 78.84 5.12 29.93
N GLY A 105 78.23 5.86 29.00
CA GLY A 105 78.30 7.31 28.95
C GLY A 105 78.90 7.87 27.66
N GLU A 106 78.13 8.73 27.02
CA GLU A 106 78.57 9.83 26.15
C GLU A 106 78.92 9.51 24.69
N LEU A 107 77.89 9.62 23.86
CA LEU A 107 77.95 10.09 22.48
C LEU A 107 78.61 11.48 22.43
N SER A 108 79.89 11.55 22.05
CA SER A 108 80.45 12.63 21.21
C SER A 108 81.92 12.39 20.91
N GLY A 109 82.18 12.05 19.64
CA GLY A 109 83.48 12.26 19.02
C GLY A 109 84.40 11.06 18.99
N MET A 110 84.57 10.46 17.81
CA MET A 110 85.88 10.49 17.16
C MET A 110 85.81 9.95 15.73
N LEU A 111 86.10 10.87 14.81
CA LEU A 111 86.42 10.62 13.41
C LEU A 111 87.74 9.84 13.28
N GLY A 112 87.71 8.84 12.41
CA GLY A 112 88.87 8.43 11.61
C GLY A 112 89.70 7.28 12.18
N ARG A 113 89.41 6.07 11.72
CA ARG A 113 90.44 5.13 11.23
C ARG A 113 89.84 3.98 10.42
N THR A 114 90.53 3.69 9.33
CA THR A 114 90.13 2.86 8.19
C THR A 114 90.08 1.36 8.52
N LEU A 115 88.89 0.76 8.44
CA LEU A 115 88.66 -0.70 8.34
C LEU A 115 87.92 -0.99 7.03
N HIS A 116 88.67 -0.98 5.92
CA HIS A 116 88.15 -0.87 4.54
C HIS A 116 87.54 -2.14 3.91
N GLY A 117 87.38 -3.22 4.67
CA GLY A 117 86.85 -4.51 4.14
C GLY A 117 85.37 -4.79 4.42
N LYS A 118 84.82 -4.29 5.54
CA LYS A 118 83.45 -4.59 5.99
C LYS A 118 82.56 -3.35 6.16
N SER A 119 83.15 -2.17 6.39
CA SER A 119 82.43 -0.87 6.39
C SER A 119 81.89 -0.53 5.00
N THR A 120 82.64 -0.84 3.94
CA THR A 120 82.18 -0.74 2.54
C THR A 120 81.05 -1.72 2.23
N GLN A 121 81.03 -2.90 2.86
CA GLN A 121 79.96 -3.88 2.71
C GLN A 121 78.66 -3.39 3.37
N ALA A 122 78.71 -2.90 4.61
CA ALA A 122 77.56 -2.32 5.30
C ALA A 122 76.97 -1.09 4.56
N GLU A 123 77.83 -0.21 4.04
CA GLU A 123 77.40 0.93 3.21
C GLU A 123 76.84 0.50 1.85
N SER A 124 77.39 -0.55 1.22
CA SER A 124 76.85 -1.09 -0.04
C SER A 124 75.47 -1.73 0.16
N SER A 125 75.26 -2.41 1.30
CA SER A 125 73.98 -3.00 1.68
C SER A 125 72.89 -1.94 1.87
N LEU A 126 73.23 -0.79 2.49
CA LEU A 126 72.29 0.33 2.62
C LEU A 126 71.89 0.91 1.25
N LYS A 127 72.86 1.06 0.33
CA LYS A 127 72.58 1.55 -1.03
C LYS A 127 71.68 0.60 -1.82
N THR A 128 71.82 -0.72 -1.64
CA THR A 128 70.91 -1.69 -2.28
C THR A 128 69.48 -1.61 -1.76
N VAL A 129 69.27 -1.18 -0.52
CA VAL A 129 67.94 -0.95 0.07
C VAL A 129 67.45 0.50 -0.17
N GLY A 130 68.24 1.31 -0.89
CA GLY A 130 67.86 2.65 -1.34
C GLY A 130 68.25 3.81 -0.41
N TYR A 131 69.06 3.56 0.63
CA TYR A 131 69.48 4.58 1.59
C TYR A 131 70.95 4.97 1.41
N SER A 132 71.24 6.27 1.51
CA SER A 132 72.59 6.82 1.33
C SER A 132 73.48 6.69 2.57
N SER A 133 72.89 6.67 3.78
CA SER A 133 73.59 6.46 5.05
C SER A 133 72.62 5.96 6.14
N ILE A 134 73.17 5.42 7.23
CA ILE A 134 72.37 4.99 8.38
C ILE A 134 71.69 6.18 9.09
N ASP A 135 72.32 7.36 9.09
CA ASP A 135 71.74 8.57 9.67
C ASP A 135 70.44 8.97 8.97
N VAL A 136 70.35 8.80 7.65
CA VAL A 136 69.12 9.05 6.88
C VAL A 136 68.01 8.06 7.27
N VAL A 137 68.34 6.81 7.59
CA VAL A 137 67.37 5.81 8.08
C VAL A 137 66.89 6.20 9.48
N CYS A 138 67.79 6.61 10.38
CA CYS A 138 67.47 7.08 11.73
C CYS A 138 66.61 8.36 11.72
N GLU A 139 66.92 9.33 10.86
CA GLU A 139 66.11 10.52 10.63
C GLU A 139 64.72 10.13 10.11
N LYS A 140 64.66 9.16 9.18
CA LYS A 140 63.38 8.67 8.66
C LYS A 140 62.53 7.99 9.72
N ILE A 141 63.13 7.24 10.64
CA ILE A 141 62.43 6.67 11.80
C ILE A 141 61.84 7.81 12.65
N ALA A 142 62.64 8.81 13.02
CA ALA A 142 62.20 9.93 13.85
C ALA A 142 61.06 10.76 13.20
N GLU A 143 61.15 11.03 11.89
CA GLU A 143 60.09 11.68 11.11
C GLU A 143 58.80 10.86 11.12
N THR A 144 58.92 9.55 10.90
CA THR A 144 57.81 8.60 10.80
C THR A 144 57.08 8.50 12.15
N GLU A 145 57.82 8.38 13.26
CA GLU A 145 57.28 8.42 14.63
C GLU A 145 56.61 9.75 14.99
N LYS A 146 57.19 10.87 14.55
CA LYS A 146 56.59 12.21 14.78
C LYS A 146 55.29 12.37 14.00
N SER A 147 55.28 11.97 12.73
CA SER A 147 54.07 11.98 11.90
C SER A 147 52.96 11.11 12.50
N TYR A 148 53.31 9.92 12.99
CA TYR A 148 52.35 9.03 13.64
C TYR A 148 51.73 9.65 14.89
N ARG A 149 52.55 10.20 15.78
CA ARG A 149 52.05 10.85 17.01
C ARG A 149 51.04 11.95 16.72
N ASN A 150 51.31 12.76 15.70
CA ASN A 150 50.39 13.83 15.28
C ASN A 150 49.07 13.26 14.76
N LYS A 151 49.11 12.23 13.91
CA LYS A 151 47.91 11.55 13.38
C LYS A 151 47.10 10.88 14.48
N LEU A 152 47.76 10.17 15.40
CA LEU A 152 47.13 9.52 16.54
C LEU A 152 46.43 10.56 17.43
N GLN A 153 47.11 11.65 17.77
CA GLN A 153 46.51 12.73 18.57
C GLN A 153 45.27 13.33 17.90
N TRP A 154 45.32 13.57 16.59
CA TRP A 154 44.19 14.09 15.83
C TRP A 154 43.02 13.10 15.79
N SER A 155 43.30 11.82 15.53
CA SER A 155 42.28 10.76 15.50
C SER A 155 41.63 10.55 16.86
N THR A 156 42.40 10.57 17.94
CA THR A 156 41.87 10.47 19.32
C THR A 156 40.91 11.62 19.61
N LYS A 157 41.29 12.85 19.25
CA LYS A 157 40.45 14.03 19.46
C LYS A 157 39.15 13.96 18.66
N GLN A 158 39.20 13.53 17.39
CA GLN A 158 38.01 13.34 16.57
C GLN A 158 37.08 12.26 17.14
N ASN A 159 37.63 11.15 17.63
CA ASN A 159 36.84 10.10 18.26
C ASN A 159 36.19 10.56 19.58
N GLU A 160 36.90 11.36 20.38
CA GLU A 160 36.34 12.00 21.59
C GLU A 160 35.17 12.92 21.26
N GLU A 161 35.30 13.79 20.24
CA GLU A 161 34.23 14.69 19.77
C GLU A 161 32.98 13.91 19.32
N LEU A 162 33.18 12.82 18.57
CA LEU A 162 32.10 11.92 18.16
C LEU A 162 31.46 11.20 19.35
N SER A 163 32.27 10.72 20.32
CA SER A 163 31.78 10.02 21.50
C SER A 163 30.94 10.93 22.41
N ILE A 164 31.35 12.19 22.58
CA ILE A 164 30.59 13.19 23.34
C ILE A 164 29.25 13.46 22.66
N SER A 165 29.27 13.60 21.33
CA SER A 165 28.06 13.83 20.53
C SER A 165 27.10 12.63 20.61
N LEU A 166 27.61 11.40 20.48
CA LEU A 166 26.84 10.18 20.64
C LEU A 166 26.22 10.06 22.01
N SER A 167 27.01 10.24 23.08
CA SER A 167 26.52 10.17 24.45
C SER A 167 25.39 11.18 24.71
N ARG A 168 25.50 12.39 24.17
CA ARG A 168 24.43 13.39 24.23
C ARG A 168 23.16 12.92 23.52
N LEU A 169 23.27 12.39 22.29
CA LEU A 169 22.08 11.92 21.55
C LEU A 169 21.44 10.68 22.19
N GLU A 170 22.26 9.78 22.74
CA GLU A 170 21.80 8.61 23.48
C GLU A 170 21.06 9.04 24.76
N SER A 171 21.55 10.06 25.48
CA SER A 171 20.83 10.63 26.63
C SER A 171 19.48 11.23 26.25
N ILE A 172 19.38 11.93 25.11
CA ILE A 172 18.09 12.43 24.60
C ILE A 172 17.15 11.27 24.29
N LYS A 173 17.66 10.18 23.70
CA LYS A 173 16.86 8.99 23.40
C LYS A 173 16.36 8.31 24.67
N GLU A 174 17.21 8.13 25.68
CA GLU A 174 16.84 7.53 26.95
C GLU A 174 15.76 8.33 27.68
N GLU A 175 15.88 9.67 27.70
CA GLU A 175 14.87 10.53 28.29
C GLU A 175 13.54 10.49 27.51
N HIS A 176 13.60 10.47 26.17
CA HIS A 176 12.42 10.25 25.33
C HIS A 176 11.72 8.92 25.64
N ASP A 177 12.47 7.83 25.75
CA ASP A 177 11.93 6.50 26.00
C ASP A 177 11.37 6.38 27.42
N SER A 178 11.98 7.04 28.40
CA SER A 178 11.44 7.18 29.76
C SER A 178 10.09 7.92 29.75
N LEU A 179 9.99 9.03 29.01
CA LEU A 179 8.75 9.80 28.86
C LEU A 179 7.65 9.02 28.11
N LEU A 180 8.03 8.13 27.19
CA LEU A 180 7.11 7.19 26.55
C LEU A 180 6.66 6.08 27.51
N ALA A 181 7.54 5.58 28.38
CA ALA A 181 7.20 4.53 29.34
C ALA A 181 6.19 5.00 30.41
N THR A 182 6.18 6.30 30.72
CA THR A 182 5.22 6.92 31.67
C THR A 182 3.81 7.13 31.11
N ARG A 183 3.48 6.57 29.94
CA ARG A 183 2.19 6.72 29.22
C ARG A 183 0.92 6.45 30.05
N ASN A 184 1.02 5.79 31.20
CA ASN A 184 -0.09 5.62 32.13
C ASN A 184 -0.56 6.92 32.80
N LEU A 185 0.13 8.04 32.59
CA LEU A 185 -0.24 9.37 33.05
C LEU A 185 -0.43 10.29 31.81
N VAL A 186 -1.59 10.18 31.17
CA VAL A 186 -2.01 11.12 30.12
C VAL A 186 -1.84 12.55 30.65
N SER A 187 -1.14 13.40 29.90
CA SER A 187 -0.89 14.77 30.37
C SER A 187 -2.21 15.52 30.53
N SER A 188 -2.28 16.50 31.45
CA SER A 188 -3.48 17.32 31.62
C SER A 188 -3.91 18.02 30.34
N GLU A 189 -2.96 18.33 29.47
CA GLU A 189 -3.14 18.94 28.15
C GLU A 189 -3.75 17.95 27.15
N GLU A 190 -3.29 16.70 27.13
CA GLU A 190 -3.86 15.61 26.33
C GLU A 190 -5.31 15.31 26.77
N ILE A 191 -5.57 15.25 28.07
CA ILE A 191 -6.93 15.03 28.62
C ILE A 191 -7.86 16.17 28.21
N SER A 192 -7.38 17.41 28.29
CA SER A 192 -8.17 18.59 27.93
C SER A 192 -8.50 18.60 26.43
N PHE A 193 -7.51 18.32 25.58
CA PHE A 193 -7.69 18.21 24.14
C PHE A 193 -8.67 17.09 23.76
N LEU A 194 -8.55 15.92 24.36
CA LEU A 194 -9.48 14.80 24.11
C LEU A 194 -10.91 15.17 24.53
N ARG A 195 -11.08 15.82 25.68
CA ARG A 195 -12.40 16.25 26.17
C ARG A 195 -13.05 17.27 25.23
N GLU A 196 -12.29 18.24 24.72
CA GLU A 196 -12.77 19.19 23.70
C GLU A 196 -13.24 18.49 22.41
N LYS A 197 -12.64 17.34 22.08
CA LYS A 197 -13.01 16.51 20.93
C LYS A 197 -14.07 15.45 21.24
N GLY A 198 -14.60 15.43 22.46
CA GLY A 198 -15.66 14.51 22.89
C GLY A 198 -15.18 13.12 23.33
N PHE A 199 -13.88 12.96 23.62
CA PHE A 199 -13.30 11.71 24.10
C PHE A 199 -12.87 11.80 25.57
N ASN A 200 -13.20 10.77 26.35
CA ASN A 200 -12.86 10.73 27.78
C ASN A 200 -11.47 10.16 28.05
N SER A 201 -10.93 9.37 27.12
CA SER A 201 -9.57 8.81 27.22
C SER A 201 -9.01 8.50 25.84
N TYR A 202 -7.69 8.30 25.79
CA TYR A 202 -7.01 7.91 24.55
C TYR A 202 -7.39 6.48 24.14
N GLU A 203 -7.59 5.58 25.12
CA GLU A 203 -8.01 4.20 24.91
C GLU A 203 -9.35 4.14 24.21
N LEU A 204 -10.33 4.95 24.64
CA LEU A 204 -11.65 5.01 23.98
C LEU A 204 -11.56 5.53 22.54
N LEU A 205 -10.66 6.48 22.27
CA LEU A 205 -10.39 6.94 20.91
C LEU A 205 -9.79 5.81 20.06
N ASP A 206 -8.82 5.07 20.60
CA ASP A 206 -8.18 3.96 19.91
C ASP A 206 -9.13 2.79 19.67
N GLU A 207 -9.93 2.42 20.66
CA GLU A 207 -11.00 1.43 20.54
C GLU A 207 -11.99 1.80 19.44
N ASN A 208 -12.39 3.08 19.36
CA ASN A 208 -13.31 3.55 18.33
C ASN A 208 -12.69 3.49 16.93
N ILE A 209 -11.40 3.82 16.79
CA ILE A 209 -10.64 3.66 15.55
C ILE A 209 -10.57 2.19 15.15
N GLN A 210 -10.21 1.30 16.08
CA GLN A 210 -10.11 -0.14 15.84
C GLN A 210 -11.46 -0.73 15.43
N GLU A 211 -12.54 -0.35 16.12
CA GLU A 211 -13.89 -0.82 15.82
C GLU A 211 -14.36 -0.37 14.44
N LYS A 212 -14.19 0.91 14.09
CA LYS A 212 -14.54 1.40 12.75
C LYS A 212 -13.70 0.75 11.66
N THR A 213 -12.41 0.53 11.90
CA THR A 213 -11.51 -0.19 10.98
C THR A 213 -11.99 -1.63 10.78
N ARG A 214 -12.39 -2.31 11.85
CA ARG A 214 -12.97 -3.66 11.81
C ARG A 214 -14.25 -3.68 10.98
N ILE A 215 -15.19 -2.77 11.24
CA ILE A 215 -16.45 -2.68 10.50
C ILE A 215 -16.20 -2.44 9.00
N ILE A 216 -15.27 -1.55 8.64
CA ILE A 216 -14.86 -1.35 7.24
C ILE A 216 -14.30 -2.63 6.64
N GLY A 217 -13.43 -3.33 7.37
CA GLY A 217 -12.81 -4.59 6.93
C GLY A 217 -13.81 -5.73 6.75
N GLU A 218 -14.80 -5.87 7.63
CA GLU A 218 -15.88 -6.84 7.52
C GLU A 218 -16.81 -6.53 6.35
N ARG A 219 -17.21 -5.26 6.20
CA ARG A 219 -18.09 -4.82 5.10
C ARG A 219 -17.40 -4.85 3.73
N GLY A 220 -16.10 -4.58 3.67
CA GLY A 220 -15.30 -4.69 2.45
C GLY A 220 -15.15 -6.12 1.92
N LYS A 221 -15.39 -7.14 2.76
CA LYS A 221 -15.41 -8.56 2.37
C LYS A 221 -16.77 -9.00 1.79
N ASN A 222 -17.85 -8.25 2.06
CA ASN A 222 -19.19 -8.53 1.54
C ASN A 222 -19.41 -7.96 0.13
N LYS A 223 -18.41 -8.08 -0.75
CA LYS A 223 -18.59 -7.75 -2.17
C LYS A 223 -19.45 -8.82 -2.81
N GLN A 224 -20.70 -8.50 -3.12
CA GLN A 224 -21.57 -9.41 -3.85
C GLN A 224 -21.27 -9.28 -5.35
N SER A 225 -20.74 -10.36 -5.93
CA SER A 225 -20.69 -10.52 -7.37
C SER A 225 -22.06 -10.97 -7.85
N PHE A 226 -22.72 -10.17 -8.67
CA PHE A 226 -24.01 -10.54 -9.24
C PHE A 226 -23.77 -11.16 -10.61
N HIS A 227 -24.32 -12.36 -10.80
CA HIS A 227 -24.40 -13.00 -12.10
C HIS A 227 -25.82 -12.82 -12.62
N PHE A 228 -25.97 -11.91 -13.57
CA PHE A 228 -27.19 -11.81 -14.33
C PHE A 228 -27.29 -13.02 -15.28
N SER A 229 -28.20 -13.94 -14.95
CA SER A 229 -28.58 -15.08 -15.80
C SER A 229 -29.54 -14.64 -16.91
N ASP A 230 -30.01 -15.57 -17.75
CA ASP A 230 -31.04 -15.35 -18.77
C ASP A 230 -32.36 -14.74 -18.21
N ARG A 231 -32.56 -14.75 -16.89
CA ARG A 231 -33.66 -14.05 -16.21
C ARG A 231 -33.16 -13.05 -15.18
N ILE A 232 -33.81 -11.88 -15.17
CA ILE A 232 -33.50 -10.83 -14.20
C ILE A 232 -34.13 -11.11 -12.84
N ASP A 233 -33.36 -10.94 -11.76
CA ASP A 233 -33.91 -10.71 -10.43
C ASP A 233 -34.30 -9.23 -10.30
N ALA A 234 -35.58 -8.95 -10.52
CA ALA A 234 -36.11 -7.60 -10.52
C ALA A 234 -36.00 -6.89 -9.16
N SER A 235 -36.02 -7.62 -8.05
CA SER A 235 -35.83 -7.04 -6.71
C SER A 235 -34.40 -6.55 -6.55
N THR A 236 -33.44 -7.41 -6.88
CA THR A 236 -32.01 -7.09 -6.82
C THR A 236 -31.66 -5.93 -7.76
N ALA A 237 -32.14 -5.96 -9.00
CA ALA A 237 -31.90 -4.90 -9.97
C ALA A 237 -32.50 -3.55 -9.54
N ASN A 238 -33.71 -3.56 -8.95
CA ASN A 238 -34.34 -2.35 -8.44
C ASN A 238 -33.55 -1.75 -7.28
N ASN A 239 -33.07 -2.58 -6.35
CA ASN A 239 -32.23 -2.13 -5.24
C ASN A 239 -30.91 -1.53 -5.74
N ALA A 240 -30.29 -2.13 -6.76
CA ALA A 240 -29.07 -1.60 -7.38
C ALA A 240 -29.30 -0.23 -8.05
N LEU A 241 -30.40 -0.05 -8.79
CA LEU A 241 -30.73 1.25 -9.41
C LEU A 241 -30.96 2.35 -8.37
N VAL A 242 -31.72 2.06 -7.30
CA VAL A 242 -31.96 3.01 -6.21
C VAL A 242 -30.65 3.41 -5.56
N TYR A 243 -29.77 2.44 -5.32
CA TYR A 243 -28.46 2.67 -4.72
C TYR A 243 -27.57 3.56 -5.59
N LEU A 244 -27.42 3.25 -6.88
CA LEU A 244 -26.59 4.04 -7.79
C LEU A 244 -27.09 5.48 -7.94
N SER A 245 -28.42 5.67 -8.01
CA SER A 245 -29.02 7.01 -8.02
C SER A 245 -28.68 7.82 -6.76
N GLN A 246 -28.51 7.17 -5.60
CA GLN A 246 -28.07 7.85 -4.39
C GLN A 246 -26.58 8.17 -4.43
N CYS A 247 -25.75 7.29 -5.00
CA CYS A 247 -24.30 7.54 -5.16
C CYS A 247 -24.00 8.70 -6.12
N GLU A 248 -24.78 8.86 -7.20
CA GLU A 248 -24.65 9.99 -8.13
C GLU A 248 -24.91 11.37 -7.50
N LYS A 249 -25.66 11.40 -6.39
CA LYS A 249 -26.00 12.63 -5.64
C LYS A 249 -24.92 13.03 -4.64
N VAL A 250 -23.86 12.24 -4.49
CA VAL A 250 -22.73 12.55 -3.59
C VAL A 250 -21.82 13.58 -4.27
N ASP A 251 -21.38 14.59 -3.53
CA ASP A 251 -20.53 15.69 -4.05
C ASP A 251 -19.13 15.23 -4.50
N HIS A 252 -18.72 14.02 -4.12
CA HIS A 252 -17.39 13.49 -4.40
C HIS A 252 -17.25 12.98 -5.84
N HIS A 253 -16.43 13.65 -6.65
CA HIS A 253 -16.25 13.38 -8.08
C HIS A 253 -16.00 11.90 -8.42
N CYS A 254 -15.03 11.25 -7.78
CA CYS A 254 -14.67 9.86 -8.13
C CYS A 254 -15.79 8.84 -7.83
N VAL A 255 -16.59 9.08 -6.79
CA VAL A 255 -17.73 8.22 -6.44
C VAL A 255 -18.85 8.44 -7.45
N LYS A 256 -19.08 9.70 -7.83
CA LYS A 256 -20.07 10.09 -8.82
C LYS A 256 -19.77 9.52 -10.21
N GLU A 257 -18.53 9.59 -10.66
CA GLU A 257 -18.07 9.04 -11.95
C GLU A 257 -18.23 7.52 -11.98
N SER A 258 -17.70 6.82 -10.96
CA SER A 258 -17.87 5.37 -10.83
C SER A 258 -19.34 4.96 -10.75
N ALA A 259 -20.18 5.72 -10.06
CA ALA A 259 -21.61 5.43 -9.95
C ALA A 259 -22.32 5.64 -11.29
N ALA A 260 -21.99 6.71 -12.03
CA ALA A 260 -22.56 7.00 -13.33
C ALA A 260 -22.21 5.93 -14.36
N ASP A 261 -20.94 5.53 -14.48
CA ASP A 261 -20.51 4.46 -15.39
C ASP A 261 -21.24 3.15 -15.10
N THR A 262 -21.35 2.84 -13.81
CA THR A 262 -21.99 1.64 -13.31
C THR A 262 -23.52 1.66 -13.53
N HIS A 263 -24.13 2.84 -13.40
CA HIS A 263 -25.54 3.07 -13.70
C HIS A 263 -25.82 2.88 -15.19
N GLU A 264 -24.94 3.38 -16.06
CA GLU A 264 -25.06 3.24 -17.51
C GLU A 264 -25.02 1.76 -17.94
N ILE A 265 -24.09 0.98 -17.38
CA ILE A 265 -24.00 -0.47 -17.63
C ILE A 265 -25.29 -1.19 -17.20
N LEU A 266 -25.82 -0.87 -16.01
CA LEU A 266 -27.04 -1.49 -15.51
C LEU A 266 -28.26 -1.12 -16.36
N LYS A 267 -28.39 0.15 -16.78
CA LYS A 267 -29.44 0.59 -17.70
C LYS A 267 -29.38 -0.14 -19.04
N LYS A 268 -28.19 -0.30 -19.60
CA LYS A 268 -28.00 -1.05 -20.85
C LYS A 268 -28.47 -2.49 -20.73
N TYR A 269 -28.06 -3.19 -19.68
CA TYR A 269 -28.51 -4.56 -19.40
C TYR A 269 -30.04 -4.67 -19.30
N LEU A 270 -30.67 -3.75 -18.56
CA LEU A 270 -32.14 -3.72 -18.42
C LEU A 270 -32.83 -3.51 -19.76
N SER A 271 -32.33 -2.60 -20.58
CA SER A 271 -32.86 -2.35 -21.92
C SER A 271 -32.76 -3.61 -22.81
N GLU A 272 -31.61 -4.29 -22.81
CA GLU A 272 -31.40 -5.54 -23.54
C GLU A 272 -32.36 -6.64 -23.07
N TYR A 273 -32.58 -6.76 -21.76
CA TYR A 273 -33.56 -7.69 -21.18
C TYR A 273 -34.99 -7.36 -21.62
N GLY A 274 -35.37 -6.08 -21.62
CA GLY A 274 -36.66 -5.62 -22.13
C GLY A 274 -36.89 -5.96 -23.61
N ASN A 275 -35.85 -5.84 -24.43
CA ASN A 275 -35.88 -6.23 -25.84
C ASN A 275 -36.03 -7.75 -26.01
N PHE A 276 -35.30 -8.54 -25.22
CA PHE A 276 -35.43 -10.00 -25.19
C PHE A 276 -36.86 -10.44 -24.85
N LEU A 277 -37.47 -9.87 -23.80
CA LEU A 277 -38.86 -10.15 -23.44
C LEU A 277 -39.82 -9.86 -24.59
N ASN A 278 -39.67 -8.71 -25.25
CA ASN A 278 -40.49 -8.35 -26.41
C ASN A 278 -40.33 -9.35 -27.57
N GLN A 279 -39.11 -9.79 -27.87
CA GLN A 279 -38.86 -10.77 -28.92
C GLN A 279 -39.51 -12.11 -28.60
N GLU A 280 -39.40 -12.58 -27.35
CA GLU A 280 -40.02 -13.84 -26.91
C GLU A 280 -41.56 -13.79 -26.96
N ILE A 281 -42.16 -12.68 -26.52
CA ILE A 281 -43.62 -12.49 -26.60
C ILE A 281 -44.06 -12.44 -28.08
N SER A 282 -43.36 -11.68 -28.92
CA SER A 282 -43.64 -11.58 -30.37
C SER A 282 -43.56 -12.94 -31.06
N LYS A 283 -42.49 -13.69 -30.77
CA LYS A 283 -42.26 -15.01 -31.35
C LYS A 283 -43.38 -15.99 -30.97
N LYS A 284 -43.80 -15.98 -29.71
CA LYS A 284 -44.92 -16.79 -29.22
C LYS A 284 -46.23 -16.37 -29.90
N PHE A 285 -46.51 -15.07 -29.97
CA PHE A 285 -47.72 -14.55 -30.61
C PHE A 285 -47.81 -14.92 -32.09
N ASN A 286 -46.73 -14.74 -32.85
CA ASN A 286 -46.68 -15.10 -34.27
C ASN A 286 -46.81 -16.60 -34.50
N TYR A 287 -46.17 -17.42 -33.65
CA TYR A 287 -46.31 -18.88 -33.69
C TYR A 287 -47.77 -19.29 -33.49
N ILE A 288 -48.45 -18.71 -32.49
CA ILE A 288 -49.86 -18.96 -32.19
C ILE A 288 -50.76 -18.66 -33.39
N ILE A 289 -50.56 -17.51 -34.06
CA ILE A 289 -51.34 -17.12 -35.23
C ILE A 289 -51.09 -18.05 -36.42
N SER A 290 -49.86 -18.54 -36.58
CA SER A 290 -49.47 -19.38 -37.72
C SER A 290 -49.97 -20.83 -37.66
N ILE A 291 -50.39 -21.32 -36.49
CA ILE A 291 -50.81 -22.71 -36.33
C ILE A 291 -52.31 -22.88 -36.59
N ASP A 292 -52.63 -23.73 -37.56
CA ASP A 292 -53.98 -24.19 -37.90
C ASP A 292 -54.36 -25.51 -37.19
N ALA A 293 -53.64 -25.91 -36.14
CA ALA A 293 -53.84 -27.17 -35.45
C ALA A 293 -55.07 -27.15 -34.54
N GLU A 294 -56.00 -28.07 -34.78
CA GLU A 294 -57.11 -28.41 -33.91
C GLU A 294 -56.59 -28.69 -32.48
N GLY A 295 -57.08 -27.92 -31.49
CA GLY A 295 -56.77 -28.10 -30.06
C GLY A 295 -55.59 -27.29 -29.51
N GLY A 296 -54.64 -26.82 -30.33
CA GLY A 296 -53.41 -26.15 -29.85
C GLY A 296 -53.55 -24.66 -29.51
N ARG A 297 -54.53 -23.97 -30.08
CA ARG A 297 -54.66 -22.49 -29.98
C ARG A 297 -54.96 -21.97 -28.56
N PHE A 298 -55.65 -22.77 -27.74
CA PHE A 298 -56.01 -22.39 -26.37
C PHE A 298 -54.85 -22.56 -25.39
N GLN A 299 -54.11 -23.67 -25.48
CA GLN A 299 -52.96 -23.91 -24.60
C GLN A 299 -51.85 -22.86 -24.79
N HIS A 300 -51.61 -22.46 -26.04
CA HIS A 300 -50.63 -21.41 -26.30
C HIS A 300 -51.11 -20.00 -25.93
N SER A 301 -52.42 -19.74 -25.89
CA SER A 301 -52.95 -18.47 -25.35
C SER A 301 -52.65 -18.32 -23.85
N GLN A 302 -52.71 -19.42 -23.09
CA GLN A 302 -52.33 -19.44 -21.68
C GLN A 302 -50.83 -19.18 -21.49
N ASP A 303 -49.98 -19.74 -22.34
CA ASP A 303 -48.53 -19.47 -22.31
C ASP A 303 -48.20 -17.98 -22.54
N LEU A 304 -48.92 -17.34 -23.45
CA LEU A 304 -48.77 -15.92 -23.73
C LEU A 304 -49.28 -15.05 -22.57
N GLU A 305 -50.41 -15.45 -21.97
CA GLU A 305 -50.95 -14.81 -20.78
C GLU A 305 -49.98 -14.89 -19.60
N MET A 306 -49.34 -16.05 -19.36
CA MET A 306 -48.32 -16.21 -18.33
C MET A 306 -47.13 -15.25 -18.54
N ARG A 307 -46.69 -15.05 -19.78
CA ARG A 307 -45.59 -14.10 -20.09
C ARG A 307 -46.01 -12.65 -19.92
N LEU A 308 -47.25 -12.31 -20.27
CA LEU A 308 -47.80 -10.98 -19.99
C LEU A 308 -47.92 -10.72 -18.49
N GLN A 309 -48.31 -11.72 -17.71
CA GLN A 309 -48.34 -11.63 -16.25
C GLN A 309 -46.94 -11.48 -15.66
N GLU A 310 -45.94 -12.19 -16.19
CA GLU A 310 -44.54 -12.04 -15.79
C GLU A 310 -44.05 -10.60 -16.02
N LEU A 311 -44.25 -10.06 -17.23
CA LEU A 311 -43.92 -8.66 -17.54
C LEU A 311 -44.68 -7.67 -16.64
N SER A 312 -45.97 -7.91 -16.41
CA SER A 312 -46.81 -7.05 -15.56
C SER A 312 -46.40 -7.10 -14.09
N SER A 313 -45.90 -8.24 -13.61
CA SER A 313 -45.44 -8.41 -12.23
C SER A 313 -44.23 -7.54 -11.91
N LEU A 314 -43.44 -7.17 -12.92
CA LEU A 314 -42.31 -6.26 -12.79
C LEU A 314 -42.74 -4.85 -12.37
N SER A 315 -44.02 -4.48 -12.50
CA SER A 315 -44.56 -3.19 -12.00
C SER A 315 -44.38 -3.00 -10.49
N ARG A 316 -44.16 -4.09 -9.73
CA ARG A 316 -43.79 -4.05 -8.31
C ARG A 316 -42.39 -3.45 -8.06
N PHE A 317 -41.59 -3.30 -9.10
CA PHE A 317 -40.22 -2.79 -9.08
C PHE A 317 -40.12 -1.57 -10.00
N PRO A 318 -40.50 -0.36 -9.53
CA PRO A 318 -40.79 0.78 -10.39
C PRO A 318 -39.61 1.20 -11.29
N HIS A 319 -38.39 1.22 -10.76
CA HIS A 319 -37.22 1.66 -11.52
C HIS A 319 -36.84 0.67 -12.62
N VAL A 320 -36.97 -0.63 -12.35
CA VAL A 320 -36.78 -1.67 -13.36
C VAL A 320 -37.89 -1.59 -14.41
N PHE A 321 -39.15 -1.45 -13.98
CA PHE A 321 -40.30 -1.36 -14.88
C PHE A 321 -40.23 -0.14 -15.81
N GLU A 322 -39.72 0.98 -15.31
CA GLU A 322 -39.43 2.18 -16.10
C GLU A 322 -38.30 1.93 -17.11
N CYS A 323 -37.17 1.36 -16.68
CA CYS A 323 -36.01 1.12 -17.55
C CYS A 323 -36.30 0.18 -18.73
N ILE A 324 -37.27 -0.72 -18.58
CA ILE A 324 -37.67 -1.66 -19.65
C ILE A 324 -38.88 -1.15 -20.44
N ASP A 325 -39.34 0.09 -20.26
CA ASP A 325 -40.59 0.64 -20.80
C ASP A 325 -41.80 -0.29 -20.56
N GLY A 326 -41.86 -0.92 -19.38
CA GLY A 326 -42.81 -1.97 -19.08
C GLY A 326 -44.26 -1.53 -19.28
N LEU A 327 -44.60 -0.28 -18.96
CA LEU A 327 -45.94 0.27 -19.15
C LEU A 327 -46.38 0.27 -20.62
N VAL A 328 -45.48 0.68 -21.53
CA VAL A 328 -45.77 0.74 -22.97
C VAL A 328 -45.94 -0.68 -23.49
N LYS A 329 -44.99 -1.56 -23.17
CA LYS A 329 -44.99 -2.95 -23.62
C LYS A 329 -46.24 -3.71 -23.14
N VAL A 330 -46.60 -3.60 -21.87
CA VAL A 330 -47.83 -4.25 -21.33
C VAL A 330 -49.07 -3.76 -22.06
N LYS A 331 -49.22 -2.45 -22.30
CA LYS A 331 -50.37 -1.89 -23.02
C LYS A 331 -50.46 -2.41 -24.45
N ASP A 332 -49.34 -2.41 -25.17
CA ASP A 332 -49.28 -2.86 -26.55
C ASP A 332 -49.62 -4.35 -26.67
N TRP A 333 -48.98 -5.19 -25.85
CA TRP A 333 -49.24 -6.63 -25.86
C TRP A 333 -50.65 -6.98 -25.38
N HIS A 334 -51.20 -6.26 -24.40
CA HIS A 334 -52.57 -6.49 -23.95
C HIS A 334 -53.58 -6.17 -25.06
N ARG A 335 -53.35 -5.09 -25.82
CA ARG A 335 -54.16 -4.75 -27.00
C ARG A 335 -54.09 -5.84 -28.07
N GLU A 336 -52.89 -6.31 -28.40
CA GLU A 336 -52.71 -7.39 -29.40
C GLU A 336 -53.34 -8.71 -28.95
N PHE A 337 -53.24 -9.04 -27.66
CA PHE A 337 -53.85 -10.24 -27.09
C PHE A 337 -55.39 -10.20 -27.13
N LEU A 338 -56.00 -9.06 -26.80
CA LEU A 338 -57.45 -8.88 -26.91
C LEU A 338 -57.93 -9.02 -28.36
N GLU A 339 -57.18 -8.47 -29.31
CA GLU A 339 -57.50 -8.60 -30.74
C GLU A 339 -57.40 -10.06 -31.19
N TYR A 340 -56.40 -10.81 -30.74
CA TYR A 340 -56.30 -12.23 -31.00
C TYR A 340 -57.48 -13.03 -30.42
N HIS A 341 -57.88 -12.75 -29.17
CA HIS A 341 -59.07 -13.37 -28.58
C HIS A 341 -60.35 -13.04 -29.32
N ARG A 342 -60.50 -11.80 -29.82
CA ARG A 342 -61.61 -11.39 -30.67
C ARG A 342 -61.66 -12.20 -31.96
N ILE A 343 -60.51 -12.39 -32.62
CA ILE A 343 -60.38 -13.21 -33.84
C ILE A 343 -60.74 -14.67 -33.54
N LEU A 344 -60.23 -15.25 -32.46
CA LEU A 344 -60.57 -16.62 -32.04
C LEU A 344 -62.06 -16.78 -31.75
N GLY A 345 -62.67 -15.85 -31.03
CA GLY A 345 -64.10 -15.86 -30.73
C GLY A 345 -64.96 -15.78 -31.99
N GLY A 346 -64.55 -14.97 -32.98
CA GLY A 346 -65.16 -14.93 -34.30
C GLY A 346 -65.10 -16.28 -35.02
N LYS A 347 -63.91 -16.89 -35.09
CA LYS A 347 -63.71 -18.21 -35.72
C LYS A 347 -64.49 -19.33 -35.02
N MET A 348 -64.59 -19.31 -33.70
CA MET A 348 -65.38 -20.30 -32.94
C MET A 348 -66.88 -20.16 -33.26
N LYS A 349 -67.37 -18.92 -33.37
CA LYS A 349 -68.75 -18.63 -33.73
C LYS A 349 -69.06 -19.03 -35.17
N GLU A 350 -68.17 -18.74 -36.11
CA GLU A 350 -68.25 -19.21 -37.50
C GLU A 350 -68.34 -20.74 -37.56
N TYR A 351 -67.49 -21.46 -36.82
CA TYR A 351 -67.54 -22.92 -36.74
C TYR A 351 -68.85 -23.45 -36.14
N GLU A 352 -69.37 -22.83 -35.08
CA GLU A 352 -70.66 -23.19 -34.48
C GLU A 352 -71.85 -22.92 -35.40
N ASP A 353 -71.79 -21.84 -36.18
CA ASP A 353 -72.83 -21.47 -37.15
C ASP A 353 -72.79 -22.40 -38.37
N ASP A 354 -71.60 -22.74 -38.88
CA ASP A 354 -71.39 -23.74 -39.94
C ASP A 354 -71.88 -25.13 -39.52
N LYS A 355 -71.59 -25.52 -38.27
CA LYS A 355 -72.05 -26.77 -37.69
C LYS A 355 -73.58 -26.80 -37.55
N ARG A 356 -74.18 -25.71 -37.06
CA ARG A 356 -75.64 -25.56 -36.99
C ARG A 356 -76.31 -25.60 -38.35
N TYR A 357 -75.69 -25.01 -39.37
CA TYR A 357 -76.19 -25.05 -40.76
C TYR A 357 -76.14 -26.47 -41.35
N ARG A 358 -75.06 -27.23 -41.10
CA ARG A 358 -74.97 -28.65 -41.49
C ARG A 358 -75.95 -29.53 -40.73
N ASP A 359 -76.11 -29.31 -39.43
CA ASP A 359 -76.99 -30.12 -38.57
C ASP A 359 -78.49 -29.81 -38.78
N SER A 360 -78.83 -28.63 -39.32
CA SER A 360 -80.20 -28.25 -39.68
C SER A 360 -80.63 -28.70 -41.09
N GLY A 361 -79.77 -29.42 -41.81
CA GLY A 361 -80.11 -30.03 -43.09
C GLY A 361 -80.24 -29.03 -44.25
N GLY A 362 -79.43 -27.98 -44.28
CA GLY A 362 -79.42 -26.99 -45.36
C GLY A 362 -79.24 -27.63 -46.73
N THR A 363 -80.34 -27.80 -47.46
CA THR A 363 -80.35 -28.16 -48.87
C THR A 363 -79.82 -26.98 -49.68
N THR A 364 -78.71 -27.21 -50.37
CA THR A 364 -78.28 -26.36 -51.48
C THR A 364 -79.10 -26.78 -52.69
N ASP A 365 -80.13 -26.01 -53.02
CA ASP A 365 -80.81 -26.13 -54.32
C ASP A 365 -79.84 -25.64 -55.41
N PHE A 366 -79.38 -26.58 -56.24
CA PHE A 366 -78.95 -26.36 -57.61
C PHE A 366 -79.91 -27.08 -58.55
#